data_AF-A0A9D9M5G8-F1
#
_entry.id   AF-A0A9D9M5G8-F1
#
_cell.length_a   1.000
_cell.length_b   1.000
_cell.length_c   1.000
_cell.angle_alpha   90.00
_cell.angle_beta   90.00
_cell.angle_gamma   90.00
#
_symmetry.space_group_name_H-M   'P 1'
#
loop_
_entity.id
_entity.type
_entity.pdbx_description
1 polymer ?
#
loop_
_entity_poly.entity_id
_entity_poly.type
_entity_poly.pdbx_seq_one_letter_code
_entity_poly.pdbx_strand_id
1 'polypeptide(L)'
;MIIEFLLSCLVLLISSIFGTLVSGGVLFDALFYPSDIILFGLLVVILGVFIFISGYGKVFVKIFSSRKNFRKLELGTLKEIEKSIVYASKVAVYEAIFFVCIGTVYFYVNWMNTQTLGFQLSLMILSLRYICTIEILLFSMKAIVKKQIILFMADAESNNETGKKSNKVKIISLVKVLIFSAILFGLAVFVVMNYTRNESEIYFGNIGTWFDLPSLILVIAPTLLLLSCNGLWKDFFSGIKAVAKGEEINISEKYRFENAVSTVRYIVLCLSVIAAMLGYYAVLTYLDNKAALGPNMMIATIPCFYAVIMNLILLSVEAKLNHMSE
;
A
#
# COMPACT_ATOMS: atom_id res chain seq x y z
N MET A 1 4.43 6.61 -19.77
CA MET A 1 4.02 5.50 -18.89
C MET A 1 5.21 4.65 -18.51
N ILE A 2 6.06 4.24 -19.47
CA ILE A 2 7.30 3.49 -19.15
C ILE A 2 8.20 4.22 -18.16
N ILE A 3 8.37 5.54 -18.31
CA ILE A 3 9.22 6.34 -17.42
C ILE A 3 8.63 6.38 -16.00
N GLU A 4 7.33 6.63 -15.89
CA GLU A 4 6.61 6.64 -14.60
C GLU A 4 6.72 5.27 -13.91
N PHE A 5 6.55 4.17 -14.65
CA PHE A 5 6.74 2.81 -14.15
C PHE A 5 8.17 2.53 -13.67
N LEU A 6 9.18 2.91 -14.46
CA LEU A 6 10.59 2.75 -14.08
C LEU A 6 10.95 3.58 -12.85
N LEU A 7 10.40 4.80 -12.73
CA LEU A 7 10.58 5.63 -11.55
C LEU A 7 9.90 4.99 -10.33
N SER A 8 8.70 4.42 -10.46
CA SER A 8 8.07 3.67 -9.37
C SER A 8 8.91 2.47 -8.94
N CYS A 9 9.49 1.73 -9.89
CA CYS A 9 10.42 0.63 -9.61
C CYS A 9 11.66 1.13 -8.86
N LEU A 10 12.23 2.26 -9.29
CA LEU A 10 13.39 2.88 -8.64
C LEU A 10 13.07 3.30 -7.20
N VAL A 11 11.91 3.91 -6.96
CA VAL A 11 11.47 4.29 -5.60
C VAL A 11 11.37 3.05 -4.72
N LEU A 12 10.71 1.99 -5.20
CA LEU A 12 10.57 0.74 -4.43
C LEU A 12 11.92 0.06 -4.18
N LEU A 13 12.84 0.09 -5.14
CA LEU A 13 14.20 -0.41 -4.97
C LEU A 13 14.96 0.38 -3.90
N ILE A 14 14.94 1.71 -3.97
CA ILE A 14 15.59 2.57 -2.97
C ILE A 14 14.99 2.34 -1.58
N SER A 15 13.66 2.25 -1.47
CA SER A 15 12.98 1.97 -0.19
C SER A 15 13.32 0.59 0.35
N SER A 16 13.43 -0.40 -0.53
CA SER A 16 13.87 -1.75 -0.18
C SER A 16 15.31 -1.76 0.37
N ILE A 17 16.25 -1.10 -0.32
CA ILE A 17 17.65 -0.98 0.13
C ILE A 17 17.70 -0.26 1.48
N PHE A 18 17.02 0.88 1.60
CA PHE A 18 16.97 1.64 2.84
C PHE A 18 16.38 0.83 3.99
N GLY A 19 15.29 0.10 3.74
CA GLY A 19 14.68 -0.79 4.73
C GLY A 19 15.62 -1.91 5.19
N THR A 20 16.35 -2.54 4.26
CA THR A 20 17.36 -3.56 4.60
C THR A 20 18.50 -2.96 5.45
N LEU A 21 18.99 -1.76 5.10
CA LEU A 21 20.04 -1.09 5.87
C LEU A 21 19.58 -0.72 7.29
N VAL A 22 18.36 -0.21 7.44
CA VAL A 22 17.78 0.11 8.76
C VAL A 22 17.58 -1.14 9.61
N SER A 23 17.30 -2.29 8.99
CA SER A 23 17.20 -3.58 9.68
C SER A 23 18.56 -4.20 10.06
N GLY A 24 19.69 -3.54 9.78
CA GLY A 24 21.03 -4.04 10.08
C GLY A 24 21.61 -4.98 9.01
N GLY A 25 20.95 -5.12 7.86
CA GLY A 25 21.45 -5.90 6.73
C GLY A 25 22.52 -5.17 5.92
N VAL A 26 23.31 -5.91 5.15
CA VAL A 26 24.33 -5.33 4.27
C VAL A 26 23.72 -4.99 2.91
N LEU A 27 24.26 -3.97 2.24
CA LEU A 27 23.84 -3.54 0.90
C LEU A 27 23.87 -4.69 -0.12
N PHE A 28 24.80 -5.63 0.03
CA PHE A 28 24.91 -6.81 -0.82
C PHE A 28 23.72 -7.78 -0.62
N ASP A 29 23.30 -7.98 0.64
CA ASP A 29 22.12 -8.80 0.96
C ASP A 29 20.84 -8.20 0.37
N ALA A 30 20.76 -6.86 0.32
CA ALA A 30 19.61 -6.15 -0.22
C ALA A 30 19.44 -6.28 -1.75
N LEU A 31 20.55 -6.45 -2.48
CA LEU A 31 20.57 -6.35 -3.95
C LEU A 31 20.85 -7.67 -4.68
N PHE A 32 21.61 -8.58 -4.06
CA PHE A 32 22.23 -9.70 -4.77
C PHE A 32 21.96 -11.05 -4.13
N TYR A 33 21.01 -11.16 -3.20
CA TYR A 33 20.64 -12.48 -2.69
C TYR A 33 20.02 -13.31 -3.84
N PRO A 34 20.67 -14.40 -4.30
CA PRO A 34 20.23 -15.05 -5.54
C PRO A 34 18.83 -15.64 -5.44
N SER A 35 18.43 -16.14 -4.27
CA SER A 35 17.08 -16.66 -4.05
C SER A 35 16.01 -15.58 -4.16
N ASP A 36 16.31 -14.34 -3.75
CA ASP A 36 15.41 -13.20 -3.81
C ASP A 36 15.14 -12.81 -5.26
N ILE A 37 16.19 -12.71 -6.07
CA ILE A 37 16.11 -12.41 -7.50
C ILE A 37 15.35 -13.53 -8.23
N ILE A 38 15.63 -14.80 -7.90
CA ILE A 38 14.97 -15.95 -8.51
C ILE A 38 13.47 -15.97 -8.16
N LEU A 39 13.11 -15.77 -6.88
CA LEU A 39 11.71 -15.79 -6.46
C LEU A 39 10.93 -14.62 -7.07
N PHE A 40 11.48 -13.40 -7.03
CA PHE A 40 10.84 -12.24 -7.65
C PHE A 40 10.72 -12.43 -9.18
N GLY A 41 11.77 -12.90 -9.84
CA GLY A 41 11.76 -13.21 -11.27
C GLY A 41 10.72 -14.27 -11.63
N LEU A 42 10.61 -15.33 -10.83
CA LEU A 42 9.62 -16.39 -11.00
C LEU A 42 8.20 -15.84 -10.89
N LEU A 43 7.90 -15.04 -9.86
CA LEU A 43 6.59 -14.38 -9.71
C LEU A 43 6.25 -13.51 -10.92
N VAL A 44 7.18 -12.67 -11.38
CA VAL A 44 6.97 -11.81 -12.56
C VAL A 44 6.73 -12.63 -13.83
N VAL A 45 7.45 -13.75 -14.01
CA VAL A 45 7.28 -14.64 -15.17
C VAL A 45 5.92 -15.33 -15.13
N ILE A 46 5.50 -15.89 -13.99
CA ILE A 46 4.20 -16.55 -13.84
C ILE A 46 3.07 -15.55 -14.11
N LEU A 47 3.17 -14.34 -13.54
CA LEU A 47 2.23 -13.26 -13.75
C LEU A 47 2.11 -12.89 -15.24
N GLY A 48 3.26 -12.73 -15.92
CA GLY A 48 3.31 -12.49 -17.35
C GLY A 48 2.61 -13.59 -18.14
N VAL A 49 2.93 -14.85 -17.87
CA VAL A 49 2.32 -16.01 -18.55
C VAL A 49 0.80 -16.01 -18.41
N PHE A 50 0.25 -15.81 -17.20
CA PHE A 50 -1.21 -15.77 -17.00
C PHE A 50 -1.88 -14.57 -17.70
N ILE A 51 -1.22 -13.40 -17.73
CA ILE A 51 -1.72 -12.23 -18.46
C ILE A 51 -1.79 -12.53 -19.98
N PHE A 52 -0.82 -13.26 -20.54
CA PHE A 52 -0.83 -13.63 -21.95
C PHE A 52 -1.83 -14.74 -22.27
N ILE A 53 -1.92 -15.79 -21.45
CA ILE A 53 -2.86 -16.91 -21.63
C ILE A 53 -4.32 -16.43 -21.56
N SER A 54 -4.62 -15.47 -20.68
CA SER A 54 -5.97 -14.90 -20.55
C SER A 54 -6.40 -13.98 -21.70
N GLY A 55 -5.52 -13.74 -22.69
CA GLY A 55 -5.79 -12.85 -23.81
C GLY A 55 -5.59 -11.36 -23.51
N TYR A 56 -5.27 -11.00 -22.27
CA TYR A 56 -5.04 -9.61 -21.86
C TYR A 56 -3.66 -9.08 -22.25
N GLY A 57 -2.69 -9.92 -22.62
CA GLY A 57 -1.30 -9.53 -22.90
C GLY A 57 -1.15 -8.34 -23.87
N LYS A 58 -1.85 -8.37 -25.02
CA LYS A 58 -1.78 -7.26 -26.00
C LYS A 58 -2.34 -5.96 -25.44
N VAL A 59 -3.40 -6.04 -24.65
CA VAL A 59 -4.03 -4.86 -24.01
C VAL A 59 -3.14 -4.32 -22.89
N PHE A 60 -2.60 -5.20 -22.05
CA PHE A 60 -1.72 -4.85 -20.94
C PHE A 60 -0.46 -4.12 -21.43
N VAL A 61 0.19 -4.60 -22.50
CA VAL A 61 1.39 -3.96 -23.05
C VAL A 61 1.12 -2.53 -23.54
N LYS A 62 -0.11 -2.19 -23.95
CA LYS A 62 -0.46 -0.82 -24.35
C LYS A 62 -0.28 0.20 -23.22
N ILE A 63 -0.27 -0.22 -21.95
CA ILE A 63 0.06 0.63 -20.80
C ILE A 63 1.42 1.28 -21.00
N PHE A 64 2.39 0.55 -21.53
CA PHE A 64 3.77 1.02 -21.69
C PHE A 64 3.98 1.91 -22.94
N SER A 65 2.90 2.27 -23.64
CA SER A 65 2.96 3.22 -24.76
C SER A 65 3.52 4.59 -24.33
N SER A 66 4.02 5.34 -25.32
CA SER A 66 4.46 6.72 -25.10
C SER A 66 3.32 7.56 -24.49
N ARG A 67 3.66 8.54 -23.66
CA ARG A 67 2.65 9.40 -22.98
C ARG A 67 1.69 10.07 -23.96
N LYS A 68 2.20 10.46 -25.14
CA LYS A 68 1.40 11.06 -26.22
C LYS A 68 0.42 10.05 -26.84
N ASN A 69 0.85 8.80 -27.05
CA ASN A 69 -0.01 7.76 -27.62
C ASN A 69 -1.04 7.27 -26.61
N PHE A 70 -0.65 7.12 -25.34
CA PHE A 70 -1.55 6.69 -24.27
C PHE A 70 -2.73 7.65 -24.06
N ARG A 71 -2.48 8.97 -24.14
CA ARG A 71 -3.53 10.01 -24.05
C ARG A 71 -4.51 10.02 -25.22
N LYS A 72 -4.15 9.41 -26.35
CA LYS A 72 -5.00 9.32 -27.55
C LYS A 72 -5.83 8.04 -27.60
N LEU A 73 -5.68 7.17 -26.59
CA LEU A 73 -6.45 5.93 -26.56
C LEU A 73 -7.93 6.22 -26.32
N GLU A 74 -8.77 5.50 -27.05
CA GLU A 74 -10.22 5.56 -26.87
C GLU A 74 -10.63 5.02 -25.50
N LEU A 75 -11.75 5.52 -24.99
CA LEU A 75 -12.31 5.11 -23.70
C LEU A 75 -12.49 3.59 -23.58
N GLY A 76 -12.91 2.91 -24.65
CA GLY A 76 -13.05 1.46 -24.68
C GLY A 76 -11.73 0.75 -24.38
N THR A 77 -10.65 1.17 -25.05
CA THR A 77 -9.31 0.61 -24.83
C THR A 77 -8.80 0.93 -23.41
N LEU A 78 -9.05 2.13 -22.89
CA LEU A 78 -8.65 2.48 -21.51
C LEU A 78 -9.36 1.60 -20.47
N LYS A 79 -10.65 1.31 -20.64
CA LYS A 79 -11.40 0.40 -19.77
C LYS A 79 -10.90 -1.05 -19.86
N GLU A 80 -10.52 -1.51 -21.05
CA GLU A 80 -9.90 -2.84 -21.21
C GLU A 80 -8.53 -2.91 -20.53
N ILE A 81 -7.73 -1.85 -20.63
CA ILE A 81 -6.46 -1.72 -19.91
C ILE A 81 -6.69 -1.80 -18.41
N GLU A 82 -7.65 -1.05 -17.87
CA GLU A 82 -7.98 -1.12 -16.44
C GLU A 82 -8.37 -2.54 -16.01
N LYS A 83 -9.22 -3.22 -16.78
CA LYS A 83 -9.60 -4.62 -16.54
C LYS A 83 -8.39 -5.56 -16.55
N SER A 84 -7.45 -5.37 -17.49
CA SER A 84 -6.23 -6.18 -17.56
C SER A 84 -5.35 -6.02 -16.31
N ILE A 85 -5.25 -4.81 -15.75
CA ILE A 85 -4.49 -4.55 -14.53
C ILE A 85 -5.18 -5.18 -13.32
N VAL A 86 -6.51 -5.09 -13.24
CA VAL A 86 -7.29 -5.75 -12.16
C VAL A 86 -7.12 -7.27 -12.24
N TYR A 87 -7.09 -7.85 -13.44
CA TYR A 87 -6.81 -9.26 -13.63
C TYR A 87 -5.39 -9.62 -13.16
N ALA A 88 -4.38 -8.86 -13.59
CA ALA A 88 -2.99 -9.04 -13.16
C ALA A 88 -2.85 -8.99 -11.63
N SER A 89 -3.53 -8.06 -10.97
CA SER A 89 -3.52 -7.95 -9.51
C SER A 89 -4.09 -9.19 -8.82
N LYS A 90 -5.22 -9.71 -9.31
CA LYS A 90 -5.78 -10.97 -8.78
C LYS A 90 -4.81 -12.15 -8.94
N VAL A 91 -4.20 -12.27 -10.12
CA VAL A 91 -3.22 -13.32 -10.41
C VAL A 91 -2.04 -13.23 -9.44
N ALA A 92 -1.47 -12.04 -9.27
CA ALA A 92 -0.35 -11.82 -8.35
C ALA A 92 -0.72 -12.23 -6.90
N VAL A 93 -1.93 -11.89 -6.43
CA VAL A 93 -2.40 -12.30 -5.10
C VAL A 93 -2.51 -13.83 -4.99
N TYR A 94 -3.06 -14.51 -6.00
CA TYR A 94 -3.13 -15.98 -6.00
C TYR A 94 -1.75 -16.64 -6.03
N GLU A 95 -0.79 -16.10 -6.79
CA GLU A 95 0.59 -16.56 -6.79
C GLU A 95 1.22 -16.43 -5.40
N ALA A 96 1.06 -15.28 -4.75
CA ALA A 96 1.59 -15.05 -3.42
C ALA A 96 1.03 -16.04 -2.39
N ILE A 97 -0.29 -16.24 -2.39
CA ILE A 97 -0.95 -17.23 -1.53
C ILE A 97 -0.41 -18.63 -1.81
N PHE A 98 -0.24 -18.99 -3.08
CA PHE A 98 0.31 -20.29 -3.48
C PHE A 98 1.72 -20.52 -2.91
N PHE A 99 2.64 -19.55 -3.03
CA PHE A 99 3.99 -19.67 -2.47
C PHE A 99 4.01 -19.66 -0.94
N VAL A 100 3.15 -18.87 -0.28
CA VAL A 100 2.98 -18.91 1.18
C VAL A 100 2.48 -20.29 1.63
N CYS A 101 1.49 -20.88 0.94
CA CYS A 101 1.01 -22.22 1.23
C CYS A 101 2.10 -23.27 1.05
N ILE A 102 2.86 -23.21 -0.04
CA ILE A 102 4.01 -24.10 -0.28
C ILE A 102 5.03 -23.97 0.84
N GLY A 103 5.44 -22.74 1.18
CA GLY A 103 6.40 -22.47 2.25
C GLY A 103 5.90 -23.01 3.60
N THR A 104 4.61 -22.85 3.89
CA THR A 104 3.97 -23.36 5.11
C THR A 104 3.99 -24.89 5.15
N VAL A 105 3.64 -25.56 4.05
CA VAL A 105 3.67 -27.04 3.97
C VAL A 105 5.10 -27.55 4.20
N TYR A 106 6.10 -26.97 3.51
CA TYR A 106 7.49 -27.37 3.69
C TYR A 106 8.00 -27.09 5.11
N PHE A 107 7.58 -25.97 5.71
CA PHE A 107 7.86 -25.64 7.10
C PHE A 107 7.38 -26.73 8.06
N TYR A 108 6.12 -27.16 7.93
CA TYR A 108 5.58 -28.21 8.80
C TYR A 108 6.17 -29.59 8.52
N VAL A 109 6.48 -29.92 7.27
CA VAL A 109 7.12 -31.21 6.93
C VAL A 109 8.53 -31.29 7.50
N ASN A 110 9.26 -30.18 7.52
CA ASN A 110 10.66 -30.14 7.95
C ASN A 110 10.86 -29.46 9.31
N TRP A 111 9.82 -29.39 10.16
CA TRP A 111 9.88 -28.63 11.42
C TRP A 111 10.99 -29.09 12.37
N MET A 112 11.39 -30.36 12.27
CA MET A 112 12.51 -30.94 13.02
C MET A 112 13.89 -30.57 12.46
N ASN A 113 13.97 -30.20 11.18
CA ASN A 113 15.22 -29.85 10.52
C ASN A 113 15.45 -28.33 10.57
N THR A 114 16.07 -27.89 11.66
CA THR A 114 16.36 -26.48 11.96
C THR A 114 17.14 -25.77 10.86
N GLN A 115 17.96 -26.48 10.07
CA GLN A 115 18.72 -25.91 8.95
C GLN A 115 17.81 -25.43 7.80
N THR A 116 16.65 -26.06 7.62
CA THR A 116 15.73 -25.73 6.52
C THR A 116 14.64 -24.72 6.90
N LEU A 117 14.39 -24.55 8.20
CA LEU A 117 13.31 -23.68 8.69
C LEU A 117 13.47 -22.23 8.25
N GLY A 118 14.70 -21.71 8.26
CA GLY A 118 15.00 -20.33 7.85
C GLY A 118 14.62 -20.07 6.38
N PHE A 119 14.97 -20.98 5.48
CA PHE A 119 14.64 -20.88 4.05
C PHE A 119 13.12 -20.99 3.79
N GLN A 120 12.41 -21.79 4.57
CA GLN A 120 10.96 -21.97 4.43
C GLN A 120 10.20 -20.74 4.95
N LEU A 121 10.64 -20.19 6.08
CA LEU A 121 10.10 -18.93 6.62
C LEU A 121 10.43 -17.75 5.70
N SER A 122 11.64 -17.70 5.13
CA SER A 122 12.00 -16.64 4.18
C SER A 122 11.13 -16.70 2.92
N LEU A 123 10.82 -17.90 2.40
CA LEU A 123 9.87 -18.05 1.29
C LEU A 123 8.51 -17.43 1.61
N MET A 124 7.96 -17.65 2.81
CA MET A 124 6.68 -17.07 3.23
C MET A 124 6.75 -15.53 3.33
N ILE A 125 7.78 -15.01 4.01
CA ILE A 125 7.96 -13.56 4.23
C ILE A 125 8.24 -12.82 2.92
N LEU A 126 9.13 -13.35 2.09
CA LEU A 126 9.50 -12.75 0.81
C LEU A 126 8.34 -12.79 -0.19
N SER A 127 7.54 -13.85 -0.21
CA SER A 127 6.33 -13.91 -1.05
C SER A 127 5.35 -12.78 -0.72
N LEU A 128 5.11 -12.52 0.57
CA LEU A 128 4.27 -11.41 1.04
C LEU A 128 4.87 -10.03 0.70
N ARG A 129 6.18 -9.87 0.84
CA ARG A 129 6.88 -8.63 0.46
C ARG A 129 6.80 -8.36 -1.05
N TYR A 130 7.05 -9.36 -1.88
CA TYR A 130 7.04 -9.21 -3.33
C TYR A 130 5.66 -8.98 -3.89
N ILE A 131 4.61 -9.60 -3.33
CA ILE A 131 3.25 -9.28 -3.76
C ILE A 131 2.90 -7.84 -3.46
N CYS A 132 3.22 -7.32 -2.27
CA CYS A 132 2.99 -5.91 -1.98
C CYS A 132 3.76 -4.99 -2.93
N THR A 133 4.96 -5.38 -3.35
CA THR A 133 5.78 -4.62 -4.31
C THR A 133 5.12 -4.61 -5.70
N ILE A 134 4.69 -5.78 -6.20
CA ILE A 134 4.00 -5.92 -7.48
C ILE A 134 2.66 -5.17 -7.45
N GLU A 135 1.91 -5.29 -6.35
CA GLU A 135 0.64 -4.61 -6.14
C GLU A 135 0.77 -3.09 -6.15
N ILE A 136 1.82 -2.52 -5.53
CA ILE A 136 2.07 -1.08 -5.60
C ILE A 136 2.29 -0.63 -7.05
N LEU A 137 3.03 -1.42 -7.86
CA LEU A 137 3.27 -1.11 -9.26
C LEU A 137 1.98 -1.20 -10.09
N LEU A 138 1.22 -2.29 -9.94
CA LEU A 138 -0.05 -2.50 -10.65
C LEU A 138 -1.07 -1.41 -10.27
N PHE A 139 -1.20 -1.09 -8.98
CA PHE A 139 -2.14 -0.09 -8.50
C PHE A 139 -1.72 1.33 -8.94
N SER A 140 -0.43 1.63 -8.97
CA SER A 140 0.10 2.89 -9.52
C SER A 140 -0.28 3.05 -11.00
N MET A 141 -0.11 2.00 -11.81
CA MET A 141 -0.52 2.00 -13.21
C MET A 141 -2.03 2.16 -13.36
N LYS A 142 -2.82 1.44 -12.54
CA LYS A 142 -4.28 1.56 -12.50
C LYS A 142 -4.72 2.98 -12.21
N ALA A 143 -4.08 3.64 -11.24
CA ALA A 143 -4.41 5.01 -10.87
C ALA A 143 -4.17 6.00 -12.02
N ILE A 144 -3.10 5.81 -12.80
CA ILE A 144 -2.83 6.62 -14.00
C ILE A 144 -3.89 6.39 -15.08
N VAL A 145 -4.27 5.13 -15.33
CA VAL A 145 -5.32 4.77 -16.29
C VAL A 145 -6.66 5.39 -15.89
N LYS A 146 -7.07 5.21 -14.62
CA LYS A 146 -8.29 5.81 -14.07
C LYS A 146 -8.32 7.32 -14.22
N LYS A 147 -7.21 7.99 -13.94
CA LYS A 147 -7.09 9.44 -14.15
C LYS A 147 -7.34 9.84 -15.61
N GLN A 148 -6.84 9.08 -16.59
CA GLN A 148 -7.12 9.36 -18.00
C GLN A 148 -8.59 9.09 -18.36
N ILE A 149 -9.19 8.02 -17.83
CA ILE A 149 -10.63 7.74 -18.02
C ILE A 149 -11.48 8.91 -17.52
N ILE A 150 -11.17 9.43 -16.32
CA ILE A 150 -11.91 10.57 -15.72
C ILE A 150 -11.74 11.83 -16.56
N LEU A 151 -10.53 12.13 -17.03
CA LEU A 151 -10.29 13.29 -17.90
C LEU A 151 -11.05 13.17 -19.23
N PHE A 152 -11.07 11.99 -19.83
CA PHE A 152 -11.81 11.73 -21.08
C PHE A 152 -13.32 11.92 -20.90
N MET A 153 -13.88 11.51 -19.75
CA MET A 153 -15.29 11.71 -19.42
C MET A 153 -15.62 13.18 -19.14
N ALA A 154 -14.69 13.92 -18.51
CA ALA A 154 -14.87 15.32 -18.17
C ALA A 154 -14.88 16.25 -19.39
N ASP A 155 -14.11 15.93 -20.43
CA ASP A 155 -14.09 16.69 -21.69
C ASP A 155 -15.41 16.55 -22.48
N ALA A 156 -16.29 15.61 -22.10
CA ALA A 156 -17.59 15.38 -22.75
C ALA A 156 -18.78 16.08 -22.04
N GLU A 157 -18.60 16.55 -20.81
CA GLU A 157 -19.69 17.09 -19.97
C GLU A 157 -19.27 18.41 -19.31
N SER A 158 -19.43 19.52 -20.04
CA SER A 158 -19.44 20.85 -19.44
C SER A 158 -20.86 21.41 -19.45
N ASN A 159 -21.55 21.36 -18.29
CA ASN A 159 -22.48 22.40 -17.77
C ASN A 159 -23.34 21.85 -16.62
N ASN A 160 -23.15 22.36 -15.39
CA ASN A 160 -24.12 23.18 -14.66
C ASN A 160 -23.94 23.18 -13.13
N GLU A 161 -23.86 24.42 -12.63
CA GLU A 161 -24.44 25.06 -11.44
C GLU A 161 -24.55 24.36 -10.07
N THR A 162 -24.11 25.14 -9.07
CA THR A 162 -23.91 24.83 -7.66
C THR A 162 -25.02 25.42 -6.77
N GLY A 163 -25.51 24.61 -5.83
CA GLY A 163 -26.44 24.99 -4.76
C GLY A 163 -25.79 24.93 -3.37
N LYS A 164 -25.93 26.01 -2.60
CA LYS A 164 -25.26 26.27 -1.32
C LYS A 164 -25.94 25.55 -0.15
N LYS A 165 -25.18 24.91 0.76
CA LYS A 165 -25.71 24.35 2.03
C LYS A 165 -24.99 24.81 3.31
N SER A 166 -25.78 24.76 4.39
CA SER A 166 -25.69 25.52 5.64
C SER A 166 -24.82 24.92 6.76
N ASN A 167 -24.28 25.80 7.61
CA ASN A 167 -23.27 25.57 8.67
C ASN A 167 -23.69 24.68 9.88
N LYS A 168 -24.90 24.10 9.93
CA LYS A 168 -25.33 23.23 11.07
C LYS A 168 -24.74 21.81 11.05
N VAL A 169 -24.14 21.38 9.95
CA VAL A 169 -23.63 20.00 9.76
C VAL A 169 -22.29 19.73 10.50
N LYS A 170 -21.52 20.78 10.82
CA LYS A 170 -20.17 20.63 11.40
C LYS A 170 -20.16 20.07 12.84
N ILE A 171 -21.11 20.46 13.69
CA ILE A 171 -21.14 20.06 15.11
C ILE A 171 -21.52 18.57 15.27
N ILE A 172 -22.48 18.08 14.48
CA ILE A 172 -22.90 16.67 14.50
C ILE A 172 -21.77 15.76 14.00
N SER A 173 -20.94 16.23 13.06
CA SER A 173 -19.79 15.47 12.55
C SER A 173 -18.68 15.29 13.59
N LEU A 174 -18.44 16.29 14.45
CA LEU A 174 -17.45 16.24 15.52
C LEU A 174 -17.82 15.23 16.63
N VAL A 175 -19.10 15.20 17.03
CA VAL A 175 -19.60 14.25 18.04
C VAL A 175 -19.47 12.81 17.55
N LYS A 176 -19.76 12.54 16.26
CA LYS A 176 -19.59 11.20 15.67
C LYS A 176 -18.13 10.74 15.69
N VAL A 177 -17.18 11.63 15.38
CA VAL A 177 -15.74 11.31 15.42
C VAL A 177 -15.29 10.99 16.84
N LEU A 178 -15.72 11.76 17.83
CA LEU A 178 -15.39 11.51 19.24
C LEU A 178 -15.91 10.15 19.72
N ILE A 179 -17.17 9.82 19.43
CA ILE A 179 -17.76 8.51 19.77
C ILE A 179 -16.97 7.38 19.12
N PHE A 180 -16.64 7.51 17.83
CA PHE A 180 -15.90 6.46 17.11
C PHE A 180 -14.48 6.28 17.66
N SER A 181 -13.80 7.38 18.01
CA SER A 181 -12.48 7.33 18.64
C SER A 181 -12.52 6.68 20.03
N ALA A 182 -13.58 6.94 20.82
CA ALA A 182 -13.77 6.31 22.12
C ALA A 182 -14.04 4.80 22.00
N ILE A 183 -14.82 4.38 20.99
CA ILE A 183 -15.06 2.95 20.71
C ILE A 183 -13.76 2.25 20.29
N LEU A 184 -12.98 2.84 19.39
CA LEU A 184 -11.68 2.30 18.96
C LEU A 184 -10.70 2.20 20.13
N PHE A 185 -10.63 3.22 20.97
CA PHE A 185 -9.80 3.21 22.18
C PHE A 185 -10.26 2.14 23.17
N GLY A 186 -11.58 2.02 23.40
CA GLY A 186 -12.16 0.97 24.26
C GLY A 186 -11.88 -0.44 23.74
N LEU A 187 -11.96 -0.67 22.42
CA LEU A 187 -11.60 -1.94 21.79
C LEU A 187 -10.10 -2.23 21.92
N ALA A 188 -9.23 -1.23 21.74
CA ALA A 188 -7.79 -1.38 21.93
C ALA A 188 -7.46 -1.77 23.38
N VAL A 189 -8.02 -1.07 24.37
CA VAL A 189 -7.87 -1.41 25.79
C VAL A 189 -8.40 -2.82 26.07
N PHE A 190 -9.58 -3.17 25.54
CA PHE A 190 -10.15 -4.51 25.70
C PHE A 190 -9.24 -5.60 25.13
N VAL A 191 -8.70 -5.42 23.93
CA VAL A 191 -7.74 -6.37 23.32
C VAL A 191 -6.49 -6.49 24.19
N VAL A 192 -5.91 -5.38 24.63
CA VAL A 192 -4.73 -5.42 25.50
C VAL A 192 -5.06 -6.17 26.80
N MET A 193 -6.12 -5.80 27.52
CA MET A 193 -6.47 -6.44 28.80
C MET A 193 -6.77 -7.95 28.70
N ASN A 194 -7.32 -8.41 27.57
CA ASN A 194 -7.63 -9.83 27.39
C ASN A 194 -6.41 -10.66 26.92
N TYR A 195 -5.52 -10.07 26.11
CA TYR A 195 -4.41 -10.78 25.48
C TYR A 195 -3.04 -10.56 26.15
N THR A 196 -2.90 -9.57 27.06
CA THR A 196 -1.68 -9.34 27.86
C THR A 196 -1.80 -9.81 29.31
N ARG A 197 -2.66 -10.80 29.56
CA ARG A 197 -3.21 -11.22 30.87
C ARG A 197 -2.18 -11.59 31.98
N ASN A 198 -0.88 -11.58 31.67
CA ASN A 198 0.21 -11.89 32.61
C ASN A 198 1.27 -10.79 32.78
N GLU A 199 1.14 -9.63 32.13
CA GLU A 199 2.01 -8.48 32.43
C GLU A 199 1.21 -7.47 33.27
N SER A 200 1.45 -7.53 34.58
CA SER A 200 0.98 -6.55 35.53
C SER A 200 1.54 -5.18 35.15
N GLU A 201 0.64 -4.22 34.90
CA GLU A 201 0.90 -2.83 34.55
C GLU A 201 1.11 -2.56 33.05
N ILE A 202 0.00 -2.27 32.35
CA ILE A 202 0.05 -1.60 31.04
C ILE A 202 0.63 -0.20 31.28
N TYR A 203 1.95 -0.06 31.13
CA TYR A 203 2.64 1.22 31.21
C TYR A 203 2.35 2.05 29.94
N PHE A 204 1.19 2.71 29.90
CA PHE A 204 0.93 3.79 28.92
C PHE A 204 1.88 4.99 29.10
N GLY A 205 2.70 5.02 30.15
CA GLY A 205 3.64 6.10 30.45
C GLY A 205 4.74 6.31 29.40
N ASN A 206 4.91 5.40 28.43
CA ASN A 206 5.92 5.53 27.39
C ASN A 206 5.33 5.49 25.96
N ILE A 207 4.31 6.32 25.68
CA ILE A 207 3.80 6.53 24.31
C ILE A 207 4.93 6.85 23.31
N GLY A 208 6.04 7.43 23.78
CA GLY A 208 7.24 7.67 22.96
C GLY A 208 7.80 6.43 22.28
N THR A 209 7.64 5.22 22.86
CA THR A 209 8.11 3.98 22.21
C THR A 209 7.31 3.64 20.95
N TRP A 210 6.07 4.11 20.85
CA TRP A 210 5.22 3.92 19.67
C TRP A 210 5.59 4.87 18.52
N PHE A 211 6.51 5.82 18.75
CA PHE A 211 7.00 6.75 17.73
C PHE A 211 8.38 6.30 17.22
N ASP A 212 8.37 5.46 16.18
CA ASP A 212 9.54 5.02 15.44
C ASP A 212 9.66 5.80 14.12
N LEU A 213 10.52 6.82 14.15
CA LEU A 213 10.75 7.71 13.01
C LEU A 213 11.24 6.96 11.75
N PRO A 214 12.18 6.00 11.82
CA PRO A 214 12.58 5.17 10.68
C PRO A 214 11.40 4.46 10.00
N SER A 215 10.53 3.78 10.75
CA SER A 215 9.33 3.13 10.21
C SER A 215 8.38 4.12 9.54
N LEU A 216 8.20 5.31 10.14
CA LEU A 216 7.36 6.35 9.58
C LEU A 216 7.92 6.89 8.25
N ILE A 217 9.25 7.08 8.17
CA ILE A 217 9.94 7.48 6.94
C ILE A 217 9.79 6.39 5.86
N LEU A 218 9.96 5.11 6.23
CA LEU A 218 9.83 3.97 5.32
C LEU A 218 8.43 3.82 4.70
N VAL A 219 7.39 4.35 5.34
CA VAL A 219 6.02 4.34 4.79
C VAL A 219 5.71 5.64 4.05
N ILE A 220 5.97 6.80 4.66
CA ILE A 220 5.52 8.09 4.12
C ILE A 220 6.37 8.55 2.95
N ALA A 221 7.71 8.49 3.06
CA ALA A 221 8.59 8.99 2.01
C ALA A 221 8.37 8.29 0.64
N PRO A 222 8.36 6.95 0.55
CA PRO A 222 8.03 6.28 -0.70
C PRO A 222 6.62 6.57 -1.20
N THR A 223 5.62 6.68 -0.32
CA THR A 223 4.26 7.05 -0.71
C THR A 223 4.24 8.39 -1.44
N LEU A 224 4.91 9.39 -0.87
CA LEU A 224 5.02 10.74 -1.43
C LEU A 224 5.80 10.76 -2.76
N LEU A 225 6.87 9.98 -2.87
CA LEU A 225 7.62 9.84 -4.12
C LEU A 225 6.80 9.14 -5.21
N LEU A 226 6.09 8.05 -4.88
CA LEU A 226 5.22 7.33 -5.81
C LEU A 226 4.09 8.21 -6.33
N LEU A 227 3.46 9.03 -5.47
CA LEU A 227 2.49 10.03 -5.91
C LEU A 227 3.06 11.03 -6.91
N SER A 228 4.31 11.44 -6.72
CA SER A 228 5.02 12.36 -7.61
C SER A 228 5.29 11.69 -8.96
N CYS A 229 5.80 10.45 -8.96
CA CYS A 229 6.05 9.65 -10.16
C CYS A 229 4.77 9.42 -10.98
N ASN A 230 3.65 9.17 -10.29
CA ASN A 230 2.36 8.90 -10.92
C ASN A 230 1.60 10.17 -11.33
N GLY A 231 2.11 11.37 -11.01
CA GLY A 231 1.44 12.64 -11.29
C GLY A 231 0.13 12.83 -10.53
N LEU A 232 0.00 12.20 -9.36
CA LEU A 232 -1.16 12.26 -8.46
C LEU A 232 -0.94 13.22 -7.28
N TRP A 233 0.29 13.68 -7.06
CA TRP A 233 0.67 14.60 -5.98
C TRP A 233 -0.31 15.76 -5.80
N LYS A 234 -0.54 16.54 -6.87
CA LYS A 234 -1.41 17.71 -6.82
C LYS A 234 -2.86 17.32 -6.49
N ASP A 235 -3.36 16.24 -7.09
CA ASP A 235 -4.73 15.79 -6.88
C ASP A 235 -4.96 15.33 -5.43
N PHE A 236 -3.97 14.66 -4.84
CA PHE A 236 -4.02 14.22 -3.44
C PHE A 236 -4.10 15.40 -2.46
N PHE A 237 -3.15 16.34 -2.55
CA PHE A 237 -3.12 17.49 -1.63
C PHE A 237 -4.27 18.47 -1.88
N SER A 238 -4.69 18.65 -3.13
CA SER A 238 -5.89 19.43 -3.45
C SER A 238 -7.15 18.79 -2.89
N GLY A 239 -7.29 17.46 -2.96
CA GLY A 239 -8.41 16.75 -2.36
C GLY A 239 -8.48 16.93 -0.84
N ILE A 240 -7.35 16.78 -0.14
CA ILE A 240 -7.28 17.01 1.32
C ILE A 240 -7.64 18.47 1.64
N LYS A 241 -7.09 19.43 0.88
CA LYS A 241 -7.34 20.86 1.08
C LYS A 241 -8.80 21.22 0.83
N ALA A 242 -9.41 20.69 -0.22
CA ALA A 242 -10.82 20.90 -0.54
C ALA A 242 -11.71 20.44 0.61
N VAL A 243 -11.47 19.23 1.14
CA VAL A 243 -12.18 18.69 2.30
C VAL A 243 -11.97 19.54 3.56
N ALA A 244 -10.73 19.96 3.83
CA ALA A 244 -10.41 20.76 5.01
C ALA A 244 -11.13 22.13 5.00
N LYS A 245 -11.31 22.70 3.80
CA LYS A 245 -11.95 24.01 3.62
C LYS A 245 -13.45 23.94 3.34
N GLY A 246 -13.98 22.78 2.94
CA GLY A 246 -15.36 22.66 2.47
C GLY A 246 -15.58 23.35 1.12
N GLU A 247 -14.61 23.29 0.21
CA GLU A 247 -14.70 23.89 -1.14
C GLU A 247 -15.67 23.08 -2.01
N GLU A 248 -16.56 23.74 -2.77
CA GLU A 248 -17.35 23.07 -3.80
C GLU A 248 -16.43 22.69 -4.96
N ILE A 249 -16.50 21.43 -5.40
CA ILE A 249 -15.61 20.88 -6.44
C ILE A 249 -16.45 20.26 -7.56
N ASN A 250 -15.95 20.37 -8.79
CA ASN A 250 -16.61 19.73 -9.93
C ASN A 250 -16.54 18.19 -9.81
N ILE A 251 -17.49 17.48 -10.40
CA ILE A 251 -17.58 16.01 -10.48
C ILE A 251 -16.26 15.40 -11.00
N SER A 252 -15.65 15.99 -12.03
CA SER A 252 -14.36 15.52 -12.55
C SER A 252 -13.23 15.63 -11.52
N GLU A 253 -13.16 16.76 -10.81
CA GLU A 253 -12.16 16.99 -9.76
C GLU A 253 -12.37 16.05 -8.58
N LYS A 254 -13.63 15.85 -8.18
CA LYS A 254 -14.02 14.87 -7.16
C LYS A 254 -13.46 13.49 -7.47
N TYR A 255 -13.75 12.93 -8.64
CA TYR A 255 -13.27 11.59 -8.99
C TYR A 255 -11.73 11.52 -9.08
N ARG A 256 -11.07 12.61 -9.51
CA ARG A 256 -9.60 12.67 -9.52
C ARG A 256 -9.01 12.68 -8.11
N PHE A 257 -9.60 13.45 -7.19
CA PHE A 257 -9.17 13.51 -5.79
C PHE A 257 -9.43 12.17 -5.09
N GLU A 258 -10.60 11.57 -5.30
CA GLU A 258 -10.96 10.25 -4.78
C GLU A 258 -9.96 9.18 -5.27
N ASN A 259 -9.66 9.15 -6.57
CA ASN A 259 -8.67 8.23 -7.14
C ASN A 259 -7.28 8.42 -6.50
N ALA A 260 -6.84 9.66 -6.27
CA ALA A 260 -5.57 9.94 -5.63
C ALA A 260 -5.54 9.48 -4.15
N VAL A 261 -6.59 9.79 -3.38
CA VAL A 261 -6.71 9.38 -1.96
C VAL A 261 -6.77 7.87 -1.82
N SER A 262 -7.58 7.19 -2.64
CA SER A 262 -7.68 5.73 -2.68
C SER A 262 -6.33 5.07 -3.02
N THR A 263 -5.55 5.70 -3.91
CA THR A 263 -4.19 5.26 -4.25
C THR A 263 -3.22 5.37 -3.08
N VAL A 264 -3.24 6.49 -2.35
CA VAL A 264 -2.39 6.65 -1.16
C VAL A 264 -2.72 5.60 -0.11
N ARG A 265 -4.01 5.39 0.17
CA ARG A 265 -4.49 4.39 1.13
C ARG A 265 -3.91 3.01 0.84
N TYR A 266 -4.02 2.58 -0.42
CA TYR A 266 -3.53 1.29 -0.86
C TYR A 266 -1.99 1.17 -0.78
N ILE A 267 -1.27 2.19 -1.26
CA ILE A 267 0.20 2.23 -1.23
C ILE A 267 0.72 2.18 0.21
N VAL A 268 0.12 2.95 1.12
CA VAL A 268 0.48 2.99 2.55
C VAL A 268 0.30 1.61 3.20
N LEU A 269 -0.80 0.89 2.91
CA LEU A 269 -1.01 -0.47 3.40
C LEU A 269 0.09 -1.41 2.91
N CYS A 270 0.34 -1.43 1.59
CA CYS A 270 1.35 -2.32 1.01
C CYS A 270 2.77 -2.01 1.54
N LEU A 271 3.13 -0.73 1.65
CA LEU A 271 4.44 -0.33 2.19
C LEU A 271 4.59 -0.70 3.67
N SER A 272 3.53 -0.62 4.46
CA SER A 272 3.59 -1.06 5.85
C SER A 272 3.78 -2.57 6.00
N VAL A 273 3.16 -3.37 5.14
CA VAL A 273 3.39 -4.82 5.10
C VAL A 273 4.83 -5.11 4.69
N ILE A 274 5.37 -4.41 3.68
CA ILE A 274 6.78 -4.54 3.29
C ILE A 274 7.71 -4.20 4.47
N ALA A 275 7.49 -3.07 5.14
CA ALA A 275 8.28 -2.65 6.29
C ALA A 275 8.19 -3.66 7.44
N ALA A 276 7.00 -4.23 7.70
CA ALA A 276 6.83 -5.26 8.71
C ALA A 276 7.54 -6.56 8.36
N MET A 277 7.47 -7.01 7.11
CA MET A 277 8.19 -8.19 6.63
C MET A 277 9.71 -8.01 6.76
N LEU A 278 10.24 -6.82 6.48
CA LEU A 278 11.65 -6.49 6.70
C LEU A 278 12.02 -6.53 8.19
N GLY A 279 11.17 -5.99 9.06
CA GLY A 279 11.36 -6.06 10.51
C GLY A 279 11.36 -7.50 11.03
N TYR A 280 10.43 -8.34 10.59
CA TYR A 280 10.40 -9.75 10.97
C TYR A 280 11.60 -10.54 10.41
N TYR A 281 12.05 -10.22 9.21
CA TYR A 281 13.30 -10.77 8.68
C TYR A 281 14.51 -10.42 9.58
N ALA A 282 14.57 -9.17 10.05
CA ALA A 282 15.59 -8.74 11.02
C ALA A 282 15.50 -9.50 12.34
N VAL A 283 14.28 -9.68 12.88
CA VAL A 283 14.03 -10.46 14.10
C VAL A 283 14.57 -11.89 13.95
N LEU A 284 14.30 -12.55 12.81
CA LEU A 284 14.79 -13.89 12.53
C LEU A 284 16.32 -13.97 12.45
N THR A 285 16.98 -12.88 12.04
CA THR A 285 18.45 -12.80 11.96
C THR A 285 19.10 -12.72 13.35
N TYR A 286 18.39 -12.18 14.35
CA TYR A 286 18.91 -11.94 15.71
C TYR A 286 18.21 -12.76 16.80
N LEU A 287 17.71 -13.96 16.46
CA LEU A 287 16.97 -14.83 17.39
C LEU A 287 17.74 -15.20 18.65
N ASP A 288 19.07 -15.24 18.59
CA ASP A 288 19.92 -15.60 19.73
C ASP A 288 19.92 -14.55 20.85
N ASN A 289 19.60 -13.29 20.54
CA ASN A 289 19.56 -12.21 21.50
C ASN A 289 18.13 -11.96 22.03
N LYS A 290 17.76 -12.67 23.09
CA LYS A 290 16.44 -12.55 23.74
C LYS A 290 16.08 -11.12 24.16
N ALA A 291 17.06 -10.30 24.56
CA ALA A 291 16.80 -8.93 24.99
C ALA A 291 16.43 -8.00 23.82
N ALA A 292 16.92 -8.30 22.60
CA ALA A 292 16.60 -7.55 21.39
C ALA A 292 15.30 -8.02 20.71
N LEU A 293 14.80 -9.22 21.04
CA LEU A 293 13.67 -9.84 20.36
C LEU A 293 12.38 -9.00 20.49
N GLY A 294 12.01 -8.63 21.72
CA GLY A 294 10.80 -7.85 22.00
C GLY A 294 10.80 -6.48 21.28
N PRO A 295 11.82 -5.64 21.48
CA PRO A 295 11.94 -4.35 20.78
C PRO A 295 11.91 -4.48 19.25
N ASN A 296 12.60 -5.47 18.68
CA ASN A 296 12.61 -5.66 17.22
C ASN A 296 11.25 -6.13 16.67
N MET A 297 10.54 -7.01 17.38
CA MET A 297 9.19 -7.42 17.01
C MET A 297 8.19 -6.25 17.09
N MET A 298 8.35 -5.39 18.10
CA MET A 298 7.56 -4.17 18.21
C MET A 298 7.81 -3.24 17.03
N ILE A 299 9.08 -2.91 16.73
CA ILE A 299 9.45 -2.06 15.59
C ILE A 299 8.94 -2.65 14.26
N ALA A 300 8.98 -3.98 14.09
CA ALA A 300 8.42 -4.64 12.90
C ALA A 300 6.89 -4.44 12.77
N THR A 301 6.16 -4.32 13.87
CA THR A 301 4.69 -4.25 13.86
C THR A 301 4.17 -2.81 13.76
N ILE A 302 4.94 -1.83 14.25
CA ILE A 302 4.60 -0.40 14.25
C ILE A 302 4.19 0.15 12.86
N PRO A 303 4.89 -0.17 11.74
CA PRO A 303 4.48 0.30 10.41
C PRO A 303 3.02 -0.02 10.08
N CYS A 304 2.55 -1.23 10.41
CA CYS A 304 1.17 -1.66 10.17
C CYS A 304 0.19 -0.81 10.99
N PHE A 305 0.55 -0.48 12.23
CA PHE A 305 -0.25 0.39 13.08
C PHE A 305 -0.38 1.80 12.48
N TYR A 306 0.73 2.37 11.99
CA TYR A 306 0.72 3.66 11.29
C TYR A 306 -0.16 3.64 10.05
N ALA A 307 -0.06 2.57 9.25
CA ALA A 307 -0.87 2.46 8.04
C ALA A 307 -2.36 2.36 8.34
N VAL A 308 -2.77 1.65 9.39
CA VAL A 308 -4.18 1.60 9.82
C VAL A 308 -4.68 2.99 10.21
N ILE A 309 -3.93 3.71 11.05
CA ILE A 309 -4.32 5.08 11.47
C ILE A 309 -4.40 6.01 10.25
N MET A 310 -3.38 6.02 9.39
CA MET A 310 -3.38 6.82 8.17
C MET A 310 -4.56 6.46 7.27
N ASN A 311 -4.89 5.18 7.12
CA ASN A 311 -6.01 4.73 6.32
C ASN A 311 -7.37 5.14 6.90
N LEU A 312 -7.55 5.13 8.22
CA LEU A 312 -8.77 5.61 8.87
C LEU A 312 -8.97 7.11 8.63
N ILE A 313 -7.89 7.90 8.73
CA ILE A 313 -7.91 9.33 8.45
C ILE A 313 -8.25 9.57 6.96
N LEU A 314 -7.55 8.90 6.04
CA LEU A 314 -7.76 9.06 4.60
C LEU A 314 -9.12 8.54 4.13
N LEU A 315 -9.65 7.47 4.72
CA LEU A 315 -11.01 7.00 4.46
C LEU A 315 -12.05 8.06 4.85
N SER A 316 -11.81 8.80 5.94
CA SER A 316 -12.67 9.91 6.33
C SER A 316 -12.61 11.07 5.33
N VAL A 317 -11.42 11.32 4.73
CA VAL A 317 -11.26 12.31 3.65
C VAL A 317 -12.02 11.86 2.40
N GLU A 318 -11.88 10.60 2.00
CA GLU A 318 -12.56 10.01 0.84
C GLU A 318 -14.09 10.06 0.99
N ALA A 319 -14.61 9.68 2.16
CA ALA A 319 -16.04 9.76 2.45
C ALA A 319 -16.56 11.21 2.35
N LYS A 320 -15.78 12.19 2.83
CA LYS A 320 -16.15 13.61 2.70
C LYS A 320 -16.12 14.08 1.24
N LEU A 321 -15.09 13.73 0.46
CA LEU A 321 -15.04 14.02 -0.98
C LEU A 321 -16.30 13.50 -1.70
N ASN A 322 -16.77 12.31 -1.31
CA ASN A 322 -17.95 11.69 -1.89
C ASN A 322 -19.24 12.48 -1.66
N HIS A 323 -19.31 13.28 -0.59
CA HIS A 323 -20.45 14.14 -0.26
C HIS A 323 -20.31 15.61 -0.75
N MET A 324 -19.19 16.02 -1.34
CA MET A 324 -18.95 17.43 -1.73
C MET A 324 -19.56 17.85 -3.08
N SER A 325 -20.24 16.93 -3.78
CA SER A 325 -20.90 17.21 -5.06
C SER A 325 -22.42 16.95 -5.03
N GLU A 326 -23.02 16.98 -3.83
CA GLU A 326 -24.48 16.94 -3.58
C GLU A 326 -24.94 18.24 -2.90
#